data_AF-A0A8S9N9F7-F1
#
_entry.id   AF-A0A8S9N9F7-F1
#
_cell.length_a   1.000
_cell.length_b   1.000
_cell.length_c   1.000
_cell.angle_alpha   90.00
_cell.angle_beta   90.00
_cell.angle_gamma   90.00
#
_symmetry.space_group_name_H-M   'P 1'
#
loop_
_entity.id
_entity.type
_entity.pdbx_description
1 polymer ?
#
loop_
_entity_poly.entity_id
_entity_poly.type
_entity_poly.pdbx_seq_one_letter_code
_entity_poly.pdbx_strand_id
1 'polypeptide(L)' 'MKPSSDHKEDAKCSICQEEYTIGDEVGRLHCEHAYHLKCVQEWLRMKSWCPICKTTADTSSSSK' A
#
# COMPACT_ATOMS: atom_id res chain seq x y z
N MET A 1 -28.60 -4.96 -19.79
CA MET A 1 -27.92 -5.69 -18.69
C MET A 1 -26.54 -6.09 -19.20
N LYS A 2 -25.39 -5.60 -18.74
CA LYS A 2 -24.95 -4.69 -17.66
C LYS A 2 -23.72 -3.92 -18.20
N PRO A 3 -23.57 -2.60 -18.06
CA PRO A 3 -22.22 -2.03 -18.00
C PRO A 3 -21.73 -2.29 -16.58
N SER A 4 -21.22 -3.51 -16.36
CA SER A 4 -20.61 -3.88 -15.09
C SER A 4 -19.31 -3.12 -14.93
N SER A 5 -19.18 -2.50 -13.77
CA SER A 5 -17.90 -2.19 -13.15
C SER A 5 -17.15 -1.02 -13.78
N ASP A 6 -17.59 0.17 -13.42
CA ASP A 6 -16.75 1.37 -13.29
C ASP A 6 -15.63 1.03 -12.29
N HIS A 7 -14.58 0.40 -12.80
CA HIS A 7 -13.50 -0.18 -12.01
C HIS A 7 -12.50 0.93 -11.70
N LYS A 8 -12.89 1.84 -10.80
CA LYS A 8 -11.97 2.75 -10.11
C LYS A 8 -11.23 1.96 -9.04
N GLU A 9 -10.38 1.02 -9.44
CA GLU A 9 -9.52 0.30 -8.48
C GLU A 9 -8.21 1.02 -8.17
N ASP A 10 -7.96 2.16 -8.83
CA ASP A 10 -6.67 2.85 -8.76
C ASP A 10 -6.49 3.75 -7.53
N ALA A 11 -7.52 3.90 -6.68
CA ALA A 11 -7.50 4.79 -5.51
C ALA A 11 -7.95 4.12 -4.20
N LYS A 12 -7.60 2.84 -4.01
CA LYS A 12 -7.79 2.14 -2.73
C LYS A 12 -6.48 1.58 -2.18
N CYS A 13 -6.36 1.54 -0.86
CA CYS A 13 -5.19 1.01 -0.19
C CYS A 13 -5.19 -0.52 -0.25
N SER A 14 -4.16 -1.15 -0.83
CA SER A 14 -4.12 -2.62 -0.94
C SER A 14 -3.91 -3.35 0.39
N ILE A 15 -3.66 -2.64 1.51
CA ILE A 15 -3.49 -3.22 2.84
C ILE A 15 -4.85 -3.42 3.54
N CYS A 16 -5.65 -2.36 3.63
CA CYS A 16 -7.00 -2.43 4.22
C CYS A 16 -8.12 -2.63 3.19
N GLN A 17 -7.81 -2.50 1.90
CA GLN A 17 -8.75 -2.55 0.77
C GLN A 17 -9.80 -1.43 0.78
N GLU A 18 -9.56 -0.34 1.50
CA GLU A 18 -10.44 0.83 1.60
C GLU A 18 -10.01 1.97 0.67
N GLU A 19 -10.98 2.77 0.24
CA GLU A 19 -10.76 3.97 -0.58
C GLU A 19 -10.05 5.08 0.22
N TYR A 20 -9.19 5.85 -0.43
CA TYR A 20 -8.57 7.02 0.19
C TYR A 20 -9.60 8.13 0.38
N THR A 21 -9.73 8.67 1.60
CA THR A 21 -10.62 9.81 1.87
C THR A 21 -9.86 11.13 1.97
N ILE A 22 -10.58 12.24 1.84
CA ILE A 22 -10.00 13.59 1.96
C ILE A 22 -9.53 13.79 3.40
N GLY A 23 -8.22 13.83 3.61
CA GLY A 23 -7.60 13.94 4.93
C GLY A 23 -6.82 12.69 5.33
N ASP A 24 -6.93 11.59 4.59
CA ASP A 24 -6.04 10.44 4.79
C ASP A 24 -4.61 10.78 4.37
N GLU A 25 -3.67 10.47 5.26
CA GLU A 25 -2.25 10.55 4.95
C GLU A 25 -1.86 9.31 4.14
N VAL A 26 -1.23 9.53 2.99
CA VAL A 26 -0.80 8.44 2.08
C VAL A 26 0.72 8.43 2.00
N GLY A 27 1.32 7.33 2.44
CA GLY A 27 2.76 7.07 2.33
C GLY A 27 3.06 6.28 1.06
N ARG A 28 4.05 6.72 0.29
CA ARG A 28 4.57 5.99 -0.88
C ARG A 28 5.86 5.26 -0.51
N LEU A 29 5.94 3.98 -0.85
CA LEU A 29 7.18 3.20 -0.74
C LEU A 29 8.12 3.50 -1.91
N HIS A 30 9.40 3.14 -1.78
CA HIS A 30 10.39 3.22 -2.88
C HIS A 30 10.06 2.36 -4.09
N CYS A 31 9.14 1.39 -3.96
CA CYS A 31 8.58 0.65 -5.09
C CYS A 31 7.44 1.39 -5.81
N GLU A 32 7.28 2.69 -5.57
CA GLU A 32 6.27 3.61 -6.15
C GLU A 32 4.81 3.34 -5.74
N HIS A 33 4.56 2.29 -4.97
CA HIS A 33 3.22 1.99 -4.46
C HIS A 33 2.82 2.87 -3.26
N ALA A 34 1.59 3.37 -3.30
CA ALA A 34 1.00 4.23 -2.30
C ALA A 34 0.03 3.46 -1.39
N TYR A 35 0.06 3.77 -0.09
CA TYR A 35 -0.76 3.16 0.95
C TYR A 35 -1.13 4.20 2.00
N HIS A 36 -2.17 3.97 2.80
CA HIS A 36 -2.40 4.80 3.98
C HIS A 36 -1.16 4.77 4.86
N LEU A 37 -0.73 5.94 5.34
CA LEU A 37 0.43 6.11 6.21
C LEU A 37 0.32 5.21 7.45
N LYS A 38 -0.89 5.11 8.03
CA LYS A 38 -1.19 4.15 9.11
C LYS A 38 -1.03 2.70 8.67
N CYS A 39 -1.65 2.32 7.55
CA CYS A 39 -1.60 0.94 7.08
C CYS A 39 -0.18 0.50 6.77
N VAL A 40 0.61 1.32 6.06
CA VAL A 40 2.01 1.01 5.78
C VAL A 40 2.83 0.98 7.08
N GLN A 41 2.62 1.90 8.02
CA GLN A 41 3.32 1.86 9.31
C GLN A 41 3.03 0.58 10.10
N GLU A 42 1.76 0.18 10.22
CA GLU A 42 1.40 -1.07 10.90
C GLU A 42 1.90 -2.30 10.15
N TRP A 43 1.80 -2.27 8.82
CA TRP A 43 2.29 -3.34 7.97
C TRP A 43 3.79 -3.54 8.15
N LEU A 44 4.58 -2.48 8.11
CA LEU A 44 6.04 -2.54 8.28
C LEU A 44 6.47 -3.08 9.66
N ARG A 45 5.64 -2.93 10.70
CA ARG A 45 5.89 -3.53 12.02
C ARG A 45 5.80 -5.06 11.99
N MET A 46 5.00 -5.64 11.09
CA MET A 46 4.83 -7.09 10.96
C MET A 46 5.61 -7.68 9.76
N LYS A 47 5.62 -6.96 8.64
CA LYS A 47 6.07 -7.37 7.32
C LYS A 47 6.77 -6.18 6.68
N SER A 48 8.09 -6.16 6.69
CA SER A 48 8.89 -5.06 6.12
C SER A 48 9.02 -5.17 4.59
N TRP A 49 7.93 -5.44 3.86
CA TRP A 49 7.92 -5.60 2.40
C TRP A 49 6.59 -5.18 1.78
N CYS A 50 6.60 -4.77 0.53
CA CYS A 50 5.44 -4.23 -0.18
C CYS A 50 4.38 -5.31 -0.49
N PRO A 51 3.10 -5.14 -0.14
CA PRO A 51 2.07 -6.15 -0.41
C PRO A 51 1.77 -6.37 -1.91
N ILE A 52 2.14 -5.42 -2.78
CA ILE A 52 1.89 -5.50 -4.23
C ILE A 52 3.04 -6.22 -4.93
N CYS A 53 4.27 -5.72 -4.80
CA CYS A 53 5.43 -6.26 -5.51
C CYS A 53 6.38 -7.09 -4.63
N LYS A 54 6.10 -7.22 -3.32
CA LYS A 54 6.95 -7.91 -2.33
C LYS A 54 8.36 -7.33 -2.19
N THR A 55 8.61 -6.13 -2.68
CA THR A 55 9.88 -5.40 -2.48
C THR A 55 10.06 -5.02 -1.02
N THR A 56 11.20 -5.36 -0.44
CA THR A 56 11.56 -5.02 0.95
C THR A 56 11.51 -3.50 1.16
N ALA A 57 10.85 -3.07 2.22
CA ALA A 57 10.74 -1.67 2.63
C ALA A 57 11.97 -1.15 3.38
N ASP A 58 12.96 -2.01 3.60
CA ASP A 58 14.20 -1.67 4.28
C ASP A 58 15.35 -1.72 3.27
N THR A 59 16.00 -0.58 3.05
CA THR A 59 17.21 -0.46 2.22
C THR A 59 18.49 -0.68 3.03
N SER A 60 18.43 -1.35 4.19
CA SER A 60 19.57 -1.61 5.06
C SER A 60 19.80 -3.10 5.23
N SER A 61 20.57 -3.65 4.28
CA SER A 61 21.26 -4.92 4.41
C SER A 61 21.81 -5.16 5.83
N SER A 62 21.40 -6.26 6.45
CA SER A 62 22.25 -7.00 7.38
C SER A 62 21.90 -8.48 7.28
N SER A 63 22.37 -9.07 6.20
CA SER A 63 22.77 -10.47 6.21
C SER A 63 23.79 -10.68 7.33
N LYS A 64 23.54 -11.64 8.21
CA LYS A 64 24.63 -12.42 8.78
C LYS A 64 24.23 -13.88 8.77
#